data_AF-A0AAW7ETE7-F1
#
_entry.id   AF-A0AAW7ETE7-F1
#
_cell.length_a   1.000
_cell.length_b   1.000
_cell.length_c   1.000
_cell.angle_alpha   90.00
_cell.angle_beta   90.00
_cell.angle_gamma   90.00
#
_symmetry.space_group_name_H-M   'P 1'
#
loop_
_entity.id
_entity.type
_entity.pdbx_description
1 polymer ?
#
loop_
_entity_poly.entity_id
_entity_poly.type
_entity_poly.pdbx_seq_one_letter_code
_entity_poly.pdbx_strand_id
1 'polypeptide(L)' 'MVKIGDNVPLLIDKAVDFMASSQAFREYLNKTPPRDMVPDEVPKANAQMYLQRLEYYRQLYQPQPEEKQ' A
#
# COMPACT_ATOMS: atom_id res chain seq x y z
N MET A 1 7.61 -27.51 -12.94
CA MET A 1 8.21 -27.44 -11.59
C MET A 1 8.56 -26.00 -11.32
N VAL A 2 7.82 -25.32 -10.43
CA VAL A 2 8.19 -23.99 -9.94
C VAL A 2 9.30 -24.19 -8.91
N LYS A 3 10.50 -23.61 -9.13
CA LYS A 3 11.58 -23.70 -8.13
C LYS A 3 11.22 -22.78 -6.96
N ILE A 4 11.51 -23.27 -5.75
CA ILE A 4 11.35 -22.55 -4.49
C ILE A 4 12.39 -21.42 -4.49
N GLY A 5 12.04 -20.28 -5.09
CA GLY A 5 12.97 -19.16 -5.29
C GLY A 5 12.54 -18.20 -6.40
N ASP A 6 11.87 -18.71 -7.45
CA ASP A 6 11.52 -17.90 -8.62
C ASP A 6 10.45 -16.82 -8.31
N ASN A 7 9.69 -16.99 -7.21
CA ASN A 7 8.60 -16.09 -6.84
C ASN A 7 8.94 -15.13 -5.69
N VAL A 8 10.20 -15.11 -5.21
CA VAL A 8 10.59 -14.25 -4.07
C VAL A 8 10.39 -12.77 -4.37
N PRO A 9 10.77 -12.21 -5.55
CA PRO A 9 10.48 -10.82 -5.88
C PRO A 9 8.97 -10.52 -5.91
N LEU A 10 8.19 -11.42 -6.52
CA LEU A 10 6.73 -11.29 -6.58
C LEU A 10 6.09 -11.32 -5.19
N LEU A 11 6.62 -12.14 -4.27
CA LEU A 11 6.13 -12.21 -2.90
C LEU A 11 6.44 -10.93 -2.12
N ILE A 12 7.63 -10.36 -2.30
CA ILE A 12 8.01 -9.07 -1.71
C ILE A 12 7.08 -7.96 -2.21
N ASP A 13 6.84 -7.91 -3.53
CA ASP A 13 5.93 -6.93 -4.14
C ASP A 13 4.52 -7.01 -3.55
N LYS A 14 3.99 -8.23 -3.34
CA LYS A 14 2.67 -8.45 -2.72
C LYS A 14 2.65 -8.08 -1.24
N ALA A 15 3.72 -8.36 -0.50
CA ALA A 15 3.83 -7.97 0.90
C ALA A 15 3.85 -6.43 1.05
N VAL A 16 4.62 -5.75 0.21
CA VAL A 16 4.69 -4.27 0.19
C VAL A 16 3.33 -3.66 -0.17
N ASP A 17 2.64 -4.21 -1.17
CA ASP A 17 1.29 -3.81 -1.56
C ASP A 17 0.28 -3.98 -0.41
N PHE A 18 0.34 -5.12 0.29
CA PHE A 18 -0.49 -5.39 1.47
C PHE A 18 -0.21 -4.43 2.63
N MET A 19 1.06 -4.10 2.88
CA MET A 19 1.44 -3.13 3.91
C MET A 19 0.92 -1.72 3.58
N ALA A 20 1.00 -1.31 2.30
CA ALA A 20 0.48 -0.03 1.84
C ALA A 20 -1.05 0.05 1.99
N SER A 21 -1.75 -1.02 1.58
CA SER A 21 -3.20 -1.15 1.77
C SER A 21 -3.59 -1.07 3.25
N SER A 22 -2.88 -1.78 4.12
CA SER A 22 -3.16 -1.81 5.56
C SER A 22 -2.99 -0.44 6.21
N GLN A 23 -1.99 0.34 5.80
CA GLN A 23 -1.78 1.70 6.30
C GLN A 23 -2.91 2.62 5.85
N ALA A 24 -3.24 2.67 4.56
CA ALA A 24 -4.36 3.46 4.05
C ALA A 24 -5.69 3.07 4.71
N PHE A 25 -5.92 1.77 4.94
CA PHE A 25 -7.14 1.29 5.59
C PHE A 25 -7.22 1.73 7.06
N ARG A 26 -6.10 1.68 7.80
CA ARG A 26 -6.02 2.21 9.17
C ARG A 26 -6.23 3.71 9.22
N GLU A 27 -5.70 4.44 8.25
CA GLU A 27 -5.92 5.89 8.13
C GLU A 27 -7.41 6.21 7.93
N TYR A 28 -8.06 5.44 7.04
CA TYR A 28 -9.50 5.54 6.80
C TYR A 28 -10.32 5.24 8.07
N LEU A 29 -10.10 4.08 8.72
CA LEU A 29 -10.86 3.67 9.89
C LEU A 29 -10.72 4.64 11.06
N ASN A 30 -9.50 5.12 11.31
CA ASN A 30 -9.21 6.01 12.43
C ASN A 30 -9.42 7.50 12.10
N LYS A 31 -9.82 7.83 10.85
CA LYS A 31 -9.92 9.19 10.33
C LYS A 31 -8.65 10.02 10.59
N THR A 32 -7.49 9.36 10.56
CA THR A 32 -6.21 10.04 10.77
C THR A 32 -5.76 10.70 9.47
N PRO A 33 -5.03 11.82 9.56
CA PRO A 33 -4.46 12.43 8.36
C PRO A 33 -3.51 11.46 7.65
N PRO A 34 -3.42 11.54 6.30
CA PRO A 34 -2.45 10.78 5.52
C PRO A 34 -1.02 11.00 6.02
N ARG A 35 -0.25 9.93 6.22
CA ARG A 35 1.17 9.98 6.55
C ARG A 35 2.00 9.28 5.50
N ASP A 36 2.95 9.98 4.89
CA ASP A 36 3.88 9.39 3.91
C ASP A 36 5.08 8.74 4.60
N MET A 37 4.78 7.94 5.63
CA MET A 37 5.77 7.15 6.35
C MET A 37 5.86 5.78 5.72
N VAL A 38 7.06 5.44 5.27
CA VAL A 38 7.41 4.08 4.82
C VAL A 38 7.93 3.31 6.04
N PRO A 39 7.34 2.16 6.42
CA PRO A 39 7.83 1.34 7.52
C PRO A 39 9.24 0.80 7.24
N ASP A 40 10.07 0.64 8.29
CA ASP A 40 11.43 0.11 8.17
C ASP A 40 11.47 -1.34 7.64
N GLU A 41 10.36 -2.08 7.75
CA GLU A 41 10.23 -3.43 7.19
C GLU A 41 10.08 -3.44 5.66
N VAL A 42 9.74 -2.31 5.04
CA VAL A 42 9.70 -2.19 3.59
C VAL A 42 11.13 -2.08 3.05
N PRO A 43 11.55 -2.96 2.12
CA PRO A 43 12.85 -2.84 1.49
C PRO A 43 13.01 -1.47 0.81
N LYS A 44 14.17 -0.83 0.97
CA LYS A 44 14.43 0.51 0.39
C LYS A 44 14.19 0.56 -1.12
N ALA A 45 14.44 -0.54 -1.82
CA ALA A 45 14.18 -0.67 -3.26
C ALA A 45 12.68 -0.55 -3.62
N ASN A 46 11.79 -0.92 -2.69
CA ASN A 46 10.34 -0.92 -2.87
C ASN A 46 9.66 0.28 -2.21
N ALA A 47 10.41 1.21 -1.58
CA ALA A 47 9.84 2.37 -0.89
C ALA A 47 8.99 3.24 -1.84
N GLN A 48 9.45 3.43 -3.09
CA GLN A 48 8.69 4.18 -4.08
C GLN A 48 7.38 3.46 -4.45
N MET A 49 7.45 2.14 -4.66
CA MET A 49 6.28 1.32 -4.94
C MET A 49 5.28 1.38 -3.79
N TYR A 50 5.76 1.32 -2.54
CA TYR A 50 4.92 1.44 -1.35
C TYR A 50 4.14 2.75 -1.35
N LEU A 51 4.80 3.89 -1.57
CA LEU A 51 4.14 5.20 -1.59
C LEU A 51 3.10 5.31 -2.71
N GLN A 52 3.40 4.79 -3.91
CA GLN A 52 2.45 4.76 -5.02
C GLN A 52 1.20 3.92 -4.69
N ARG A 53 1.39 2.75 -4.08
CA ARG A 53 0.27 1.89 -3.67
C ARG A 53 -0.52 2.51 -2.51
N LEU A 54 0.16 3.17 -1.58
CA LEU A 54 -0.46 3.84 -0.45
C LEU A 54 -1.43 4.94 -0.94
N GLU A 55 -1.00 5.76 -1.89
CA GLU A 55 -1.85 6.78 -2.49
C GLU A 55 -3.05 6.17 -3.21
N TYR A 56 -2.83 5.11 -3.99
CA TYR A 56 -3.91 4.37 -4.67
C TYR A 56 -4.97 3.87 -3.69
N TYR A 57 -4.56 3.25 -2.57
CA TYR A 57 -5.49 2.73 -1.58
C TYR A 57 -6.21 3.84 -0.78
N ARG A 58 -5.56 4.99 -0.55
CA ARG A 58 -6.23 6.15 0.06
C ARG A 58 -7.38 6.64 -0.81
N GLN A 59 -7.16 6.78 -2.11
CA GLN A 59 -8.22 7.15 -3.06
C GLN A 59 -9.35 6.12 -3.10
N LEU A 60 -9.01 4.83 -2.99
CA LEU A 60 -9.99 3.75 -2.97
C LEU A 60 -10.87 3.76 -1.71
N TYR A 61 -10.29 4.01 -0.53
CA TYR A 61 -11.04 4.01 0.74
C TYR A 61 -11.72 5.34 1.07
N GLN A 62 -11.17 6.46 0.60
CA GLN A 62 -11.78 7.78 0.69
C GLN A 62 -12.17 8.26 -0.70
N PRO A 63 -13.18 7.66 -1.35
CA PRO A 63 -13.70 8.22 -2.57
C PRO A 63 -14.12 9.66 -2.27
N GLN A 64 -13.65 10.60 -3.08
CA GLN A 64 -14.19 11.97 -3.11
C GLN A 64 -15.72 11.84 -3.12
N PRO A 65 -16.46 12.67 -2.36
CA PRO A 65 -17.91 12.60 -2.38
C PRO A 65 -18.34 12.70 -3.83
N GLU A 66 -19.01 11.65 -4.33
CA GLU A 66 -19.60 11.65 -5.65
C GLU A 66 -20.39 12.95 -5.76
N GLU A 67 -20.05 13.80 -6.73
CA GLU A 67 -20.87 14.96 -7.07
C GLU A 67 -22.28 14.41 -7.32
N LYS A 68 -23.16 14.61 -6.33
CA LYS A 68 -24.58 14.30 -6.46
C LYS A 68 -25.11 15.21 -7.57
N GLN A 69 -25.17 14.68 -8.78
CA GLN A 69 -25.97 15.24 -9.86
C GLN A 69 -27.46 15.12 -9.53
#